data_AF-A0A137SAR7-F1
#
_entry.id   AF-A0A137SAR7-F1
#
_cell.length_a   1.000
_cell.length_b   1.000
_cell.length_c   1.000
_cell.angle_alpha   90.00
_cell.angle_beta   90.00
_cell.angle_gamma   90.00
#
_symmetry.space_group_name_H-M   'P 1'
#
loop_
_entity.id
_entity.type
_entity.pdbx_description
1 polymer ?
#
loop_
_entity_poly.entity_id
_entity_poly.type
_entity_poly.pdbx_seq_one_letter_code
_entity_poly.pdbx_strand_id
1 'polypeptide(L)'
;MSIKSITNGYEVDCRPQGRNGKRYRKKFTTKGEAQKYERWLLSTQNQKDWVENSADKRPLLELINLWYHYHGQQLKIGVAKHKNQLITNSYQCVQFNRFHKP
;
A
#
# COMPACT_ATOMS: atom_id res chain seq x y z
N MET A 1 5.14 -18.17 7.55
CA MET A 1 6.16 -18.56 6.54
C MET A 1 6.60 -19.97 6.87
N SER A 2 6.85 -20.84 5.89
CA SER A 2 7.26 -22.22 6.17
C SER A 2 8.18 -22.78 5.11
N ILE A 3 9.17 -23.56 5.53
CA ILE A 3 9.95 -24.45 4.66
C ILE A 3 9.38 -25.87 4.83
N LYS A 4 8.94 -26.47 3.72
CA LYS A 4 8.37 -27.82 3.68
C LYS A 4 9.34 -28.76 2.97
N SER A 5 9.53 -29.96 3.49
CA SER A 5 10.20 -31.03 2.75
C SER A 5 9.25 -31.61 1.70
N ILE A 6 9.73 -31.73 0.47
CA ILE A 6 9.04 -32.34 -0.67
C ILE A 6 9.87 -33.51 -1.19
N THR A 7 9.28 -34.39 -2.00
CA THR A 7 9.94 -35.60 -2.52
C THR A 7 11.31 -35.34 -3.17
N ASN A 8 11.48 -34.19 -3.82
CA ASN A 8 12.69 -33.82 -4.55
C ASN A 8 13.44 -32.62 -3.94
N GLY A 9 13.31 -32.38 -2.63
CA GLY A 9 14.03 -31.31 -1.93
C GLY A 9 13.19 -30.51 -0.95
N TYR A 10 13.30 -29.18 -0.99
CA TYR A 10 12.66 -28.28 -0.03
C TYR A 10 11.91 -27.16 -0.75
N GLU A 11 10.69 -26.85 -0.31
CA GLU A 11 9.89 -25.74 -0.80
C GLU A 11 9.76 -24.66 0.26
N VAL A 12 10.12 -23.43 -0.10
CA VAL A 12 9.90 -22.24 0.72
C VAL A 12 8.58 -21.60 0.32
N ASP A 13 7.68 -21.38 1.27
CA ASP A 13 6.42 -20.65 1.11
C ASP A 13 6.38 -19.46 2.07
N CYS A 14 6.59 -18.27 1.52
CA CYS A 14 6.73 -17.04 2.29
C CYS A 14 5.78 -15.92 1.83
N ARG A 15 5.26 -15.18 2.81
CA ARG A 15 4.51 -13.93 2.63
C ARG A 15 5.10 -12.88 3.57
N PRO A 16 6.18 -12.19 3.16
CA PRO A 16 6.86 -11.24 4.04
C PRO A 16 5.97 -10.03 4.38
N GLN A 17 5.06 -9.64 3.49
CA GLN A 17 4.10 -8.54 3.67
C GLN A 17 2.75 -8.99 4.28
N GLY A 18 2.69 -10.15 4.93
CA GLY A 18 1.47 -10.66 5.56
C GLY A 18 0.42 -11.24 4.59
N ARG A 19 -0.82 -11.40 5.06
CA ARG A 19 -1.87 -12.20 4.38
C ARG A 19 -2.20 -11.72 2.96
N ASN A 20 -2.28 -10.40 2.78
CA ASN A 20 -2.61 -9.75 1.49
C ASN A 20 -1.35 -9.40 0.68
N GLY A 21 -0.17 -9.79 1.15
CA GLY A 21 1.10 -9.53 0.51
C GLY A 21 1.43 -10.52 -0.61
N LYS A 22 2.43 -10.17 -1.42
CA LYS A 22 2.95 -11.05 -2.48
C LYS A 22 3.43 -12.38 -1.87
N ARG A 23 2.96 -13.49 -2.44
CA ARG A 23 3.39 -14.85 -2.07
C ARG A 23 4.61 -15.24 -2.89
N TYR A 24 5.66 -15.68 -2.21
CA TYR A 24 6.88 -16.20 -2.81
C TYR A 24 6.95 -17.70 -2.54
N ARG A 25 6.95 -18.49 -3.61
CA ARG A 25 7.08 -19.95 -3.53
C ARG A 25 8.21 -20.41 -4.43
N LYS A 26 9.22 -21.07 -3.86
CA LYS A 26 10.40 -21.54 -4.61
C LYS A 26 10.89 -22.87 -4.05
N LYS A 27 11.33 -23.75 -4.96
CA LYS A 27 11.90 -25.07 -4.65
C LYS A 27 13.42 -24.99 -4.68
N PHE A 28 14.05 -25.70 -3.76
CA PHE A 28 15.50 -25.81 -3.59
C PHE A 28 15.88 -27.27 -3.40
N THR A 29 17.12 -27.62 -3.75
CA THR A 29 17.65 -28.97 -3.57
C THR A 29 18.06 -29.20 -2.11
N THR A 30 18.64 -28.19 -1.45
CA THR A 30 19.12 -28.30 -0.06
C THR A 30 18.30 -27.43 0.92
N LYS A 31 18.25 -27.86 2.18
CA LYS A 31 17.60 -27.10 3.26
C LYS A 31 18.30 -25.78 3.54
N GLY A 32 19.64 -25.75 3.42
CA GLY A 32 20.45 -24.56 3.67
C GLY A 32 20.14 -23.43 2.67
N GLU A 33 19.98 -23.77 1.39
CA GLU A 33 19.57 -22.81 0.36
C GLU A 33 18.17 -22.26 0.63
N ALA A 34 17.23 -23.13 1.00
CA ALA A 34 15.87 -22.74 1.36
C ALA A 34 15.86 -21.73 2.53
N GLN A 35 16.64 -22.00 3.58
CA GLN A 35 16.78 -21.12 4.74
C GLN A 35 17.49 -19.80 4.41
N LYS A 36 18.48 -19.82 3.51
CA LYS A 36 19.18 -18.62 3.05
C LYS A 36 18.24 -17.73 2.25
N TYR A 37 17.42 -18.33 1.38
CA TYR A 37 16.42 -17.61 0.59
C TYR A 37 15.34 -16.97 1.47
N GLU A 38 14.82 -17.68 2.46
CA GLU A 38 13.85 -17.13 3.43
C GLU A 38 14.42 -15.89 4.14
N ARG A 39 15.64 -15.99 4.69
CA ARG A 39 16.31 -14.87 5.37
C ARG A 39 16.54 -13.68 4.44
N TRP A 40 17.01 -13.93 3.22
CA TRP A 40 17.21 -12.89 2.21
C TRP A 40 15.90 -12.19 1.83
N LEU A 41 14.79 -12.95 1.73
CA LEU A 41 13.48 -12.41 1.41
C LEU A 41 13.02 -11.42 2.48
N LEU A 42 13.25 -11.76 3.76
CA LEU A 42 12.90 -10.92 4.90
C LEU A 42 13.75 -9.66 4.99
N SER A 43 15.07 -9.79 4.82
CA SER A 43 15.97 -8.63 4.86
C SER A 43 15.69 -7.65 3.73
N THR A 44 15.43 -8.16 2.52
CA THR A 44 15.19 -7.33 1.34
C THR A 44 13.89 -6.54 1.43
N GLN A 45 12.88 -7.03 2.15
CA GLN A 45 11.63 -6.28 2.32
C GLN A 45 11.74 -5.18 3.38
N ASN A 46 12.55 -5.38 4.42
CA ASN A 46 12.74 -4.38 5.48
C ASN A 46 13.76 -3.29 5.11
N GLN A 47 14.72 -3.56 4.23
CA GLN A 47 15.84 -2.65 3.95
C GLN A 47 15.63 -1.72 2.75
N LYS A 48 14.41 -1.27 2.49
CA LYS A 48 14.16 -0.38 1.36
C LYS A 48 13.46 0.88 1.80
N ASP A 49 14.18 1.72 2.53
CA ASP A 49 13.74 3.08 2.86
C ASP A 49 13.50 3.92 1.60
N TRP A 50 14.12 3.53 0.47
CA TRP A 50 13.97 4.16 -0.84
C TRP A 50 13.03 3.42 -1.81
N VAL A 51 12.48 2.26 -1.45
CA VAL A 51 11.40 1.70 -2.28
C VAL A 51 10.14 2.40 -1.88
N GLU A 52 9.66 3.20 -2.84
CA GLU A 52 8.36 3.85 -2.85
C GLU A 52 7.35 3.00 -2.09
N ASN A 53 6.90 3.52 -0.94
CA ASN A 53 5.70 3.02 -0.31
C ASN A 53 4.62 2.93 -1.40
N SER A 54 3.81 1.88 -1.35
CA SER A 54 2.72 1.69 -2.32
C SER A 54 2.01 3.02 -2.54
N ALA A 55 1.91 3.45 -3.81
CA ALA A 55 1.35 4.75 -4.16
C ALA A 55 0.05 4.97 -3.37
N ASP A 56 -0.04 6.11 -2.70
CA ASP A 56 -1.17 6.42 -1.84
C ASP A 56 -2.45 6.41 -2.68
N LYS A 57 -3.34 5.45 -2.40
CA LYS A 57 -4.60 5.27 -3.12
C LYS A 57 -5.75 6.03 -2.45
N ARG A 58 -5.48 6.79 -1.39
CA ARG A 58 -6.51 7.57 -0.72
C ARG A 58 -7.08 8.62 -1.68
N PRO A 59 -8.39 8.87 -1.67
CA PRO A 59 -8.96 9.96 -2.43
C PRO A 59 -8.38 11.29 -1.92
N LEU A 60 -8.15 12.24 -2.84
CA LEU A 60 -7.63 13.57 -2.51
C LEU A 60 -8.45 14.27 -1.42
N LEU A 61 -9.76 14.00 -1.37
CA LEU A 61 -10.66 14.50 -0.33
C LEU A 61 -10.26 14.04 1.08
N GLU A 62 -9.87 12.77 1.24
CA GLU A 62 -9.41 12.23 2.52
C GLU A 62 -8.10 12.89 2.96
N LEU A 63 -7.20 13.16 2.01
CA LEU A 63 -5.95 13.87 2.29
C LEU A 63 -6.21 15.32 2.75
N ILE A 64 -7.15 16.02 2.11
CA ILE A 64 -7.56 17.37 2.48
C ILE A 64 -8.20 17.39 3.88
N ASN A 65 -9.04 16.39 4.20
CA ASN A 65 -9.65 16.26 5.53
C ASN A 65 -8.59 16.02 6.60
N LEU A 66 -7.64 15.10 6.37
CA LEU A 66 -6.55 14.83 7.29
C LEU A 66 -5.69 16.06 7.52
N TRP A 67 -5.29 16.77 6.45
CA TRP A 67 -4.54 18.01 6.57
C TRP A 67 -5.30 19.06 7.38
N TYR A 68 -6.62 19.20 7.16
CA TYR A 68 -7.43 20.11 7.94
C TYR A 68 -7.44 19.73 9.42
N HIS A 69 -7.65 18.45 9.74
CA HIS A 69 -7.69 17.96 11.12
C HIS A 69 -6.38 18.19 11.88
N TYR A 70 -5.22 17.93 11.28
CA TYR A 70 -3.95 18.08 11.97
C TYR A 70 -3.40 19.51 11.97
N HIS A 71 -3.58 20.24 10.87
CA HIS A 71 -2.91 21.53 10.65
C HIS A 71 -3.90 22.66 10.32
N GLY A 72 -4.89 22.39 9.46
CA GLY A 72 -5.81 23.42 8.98
C GLY A 72 -6.70 24.04 10.07
N GLN A 73 -7.03 23.31 11.14
CA GLN A 73 -7.81 23.82 12.27
C GLN A 73 -7.14 25.01 12.99
N GLN A 74 -5.81 25.09 12.98
CA GLN A 74 -5.07 26.16 13.64
C GLN A 74 -4.97 27.45 12.80
N LEU A 75 -5.40 27.40 11.54
CA LEU A 75 -5.36 28.54 10.64
C LEU A 75 -6.67 29.33 10.72
N LYS A 76 -6.58 30.67 10.86
CA LYS A 76 -7.74 31.58 10.92
C LYS A 76 -8.72 31.44 9.74
N ILE A 77 -8.22 31.00 8.58
CA ILE A 77 -8.99 30.83 7.33
C ILE A 77 -9.20 29.33 6.99
N GLY A 78 -8.80 28.42 7.88
CA GLY A 78 -8.84 26.98 7.65
C GLY A 78 -10.25 26.48 7.33
N VAL A 79 -11.24 26.92 8.12
CA VAL A 79 -12.65 26.53 7.98
C VAL A 79 -13.22 26.94 6.60
N ALA A 80 -12.92 28.16 6.16
CA ALA A 80 -13.42 28.68 4.88
C ALA A 80 -12.76 27.98 3.68
N LYS A 81 -11.45 27.72 3.74
CA LYS A 81 -10.72 26.99 2.68
C LYS A 81 -11.16 25.54 2.57
N HIS A 82 -11.37 24.87 3.71
CA HIS A 82 -11.84 23.49 3.76
C HIS A 82 -13.24 23.35 3.11
N LYS A 83 -14.19 24.23 3.48
CA LYS A 83 -15.52 24.27 2.87
C LYS A 83 -15.45 24.49 1.36
N ASN A 84 -14.67 25.46 0.90
CA ASN A 84 -14.54 25.75 -0.53
C ASN A 84 -13.99 24.56 -1.32
N GLN A 85 -13.00 23.82 -0.79
CA GLN A 85 -12.43 22.64 -1.45
C GLN A 85 -13.40 21.46 -1.54
N LEU A 86 -14.24 21.23 -0.51
CA LEU A 86 -15.29 20.22 -0.55
C LEU A 86 -16.33 20.55 -1.63
N ILE A 87 -16.69 21.83 -1.73
CA ILE A 87 -17.65 22.35 -2.69
C ILE A 87 -17.14 22.17 -4.14
N THR A 88 -15.91 22.57 -4.47
CA THR A 88 -15.35 22.40 -5.84
C THR A 88 -15.26 20.94 -6.26
N ASN A 89 -14.88 20.04 -5.35
CA ASN A 89 -14.73 18.62 -5.67
C ASN A 89 -16.10 17.96 -5.94
N SER A 90 -17.15 18.39 -5.24
CA SER A 90 -18.53 17.96 -5.52
C SER A 90 -19.04 18.44 -6.90
N TYR A 91 -18.70 19.67 -7.30
CA TYR A 91 -19.12 20.21 -8.60
C TYR A 91 -18.43 19.50 -9.78
N GLN A 92 -17.17 19.07 -9.64
CA GLN A 92 -16.49 18.26 -10.65
C GLN A 92 -17.17 16.89 -10.84
N CYS A 93 -17.63 16.24 -9.76
CA CYS A 93 -18.33 14.96 -9.82
C CYS A 93 -19.71 15.06 -10.51
N VAL A 94 -20.44 16.17 -10.28
CA VAL A 94 -21.74 16.43 -10.92
C VAL A 94 -21.59 16.80 -12.41
N GLN A 95 -20.50 17.47 -12.79
CA GLN A 95 -20.21 17.79 -14.19
C GLN A 95 -19.84 16.53 -14.98
N PHE A 96 -19.02 15.63 -14.43
CA PHE A 96 -18.60 14.40 -15.12
C PHE A 96 -19.76 13.42 -15.41
N ASN A 97 -20.70 13.29 -14.47
CA ASN A 97 -21.90 12.45 -14.65
C ASN A 97 -22.97 13.04 -15.58
N ARG A 98 -22.81 14.29 -16.03
CA ARG A 98 -23.77 14.95 -16.94
C ARG A 98 -23.42 14.73 -18.41
N PHE A 99 -22.21 14.28 -18.73
CA PHE A 99 -21.72 14.03 -20.10
C PHE A 99 -21.70 12.55 -20.51
N HIS A 100 -22.10 11.63 -19.62
CA HIS A 100 -22.33 10.22 -19.93
C HIS A 100 -23.76 9.83 -19.55
N LYS A 101 -24.72 10.27 -20.37
CA LYS A 101 -25.97 9.52 -20.58
C LYS A 101 -25.85 8.80 -21.93
N PRO A 102 -26.37 7.57 -22.06
CA PRO A 102 -26.41 6.87 -23.35
C PRO A 102 -27.21 7.65 -24.39
#